data_AF-A0A5C5REC1-F1
#
_entry.id   AF-A0A5C5REC1-F1
#
_cell.length_a   1.000
_cell.length_b   1.000
_cell.length_c   1.000
_cell.angle_alpha   90.00
_cell.angle_beta   90.00
_cell.angle_gamma   90.00
#
_symmetry.space_group_name_H-M   'P 1'
#
loop_
_entity.id
_entity.type
_entity.pdbx_description
1 polymer ?
#
loop_
_entity_poly.entity_id
_entity_poly.type
_entity_poly.pdbx_seq_one_letter_code
_entity_poly.pdbx_strand_id
1 'polypeptide(L)'
;MDLTPRTETFGAGNLSWLGSKHGVDAARTVTISRSALTEATHYPKGYLPSGTPLALVDGKAVPFNAVGTGGTEVLAGFLLTDQQVAKGGGDIVAPLLDHGRVILSKLPAPVTASATTSGQFIFV
;
A
#
# COMPACT_ATOMS: atom_id res chain seq x y z
N MET A 1 4.65 16.41 -1.34
CA MET A 1 4.84 16.08 0.09
C MET A 1 3.91 16.98 0.89
N ASP A 2 2.94 16.40 1.60
CA ASP A 2 2.11 17.14 2.57
C ASP A 2 2.85 17.20 3.92
N LEU A 3 3.13 18.41 4.40
CA LEU A 3 3.88 18.67 5.64
C LEU A 3 3.04 19.42 6.68
N THR A 4 1.73 19.51 6.48
CA THR A 4 0.81 20.24 7.37
C THR A 4 0.68 19.54 8.72
N PRO A 5 0.93 20.21 9.86
CA PRO A 5 0.75 19.60 11.19
C PRO A 5 -0.71 19.22 11.44
N ARG A 6 -0.94 17.98 11.85
CA ARG A 6 -2.28 17.41 12.11
C ARG A 6 -2.22 16.44 13.30
N THR A 7 -3.30 16.40 14.09
CA THR A 7 -3.46 15.44 15.19
C THR A 7 -4.41 14.34 14.73
N GLU A 8 -3.97 13.09 14.84
CA GLU A 8 -4.68 11.91 14.34
C GLU A 8 -4.74 10.86 15.46
N THR A 9 -5.87 10.16 15.55
CA THR A 9 -6.02 9.02 16.47
C THR A 9 -6.00 7.75 15.64
N PHE A 10 -4.94 6.96 15.76
CA PHE A 10 -4.82 5.67 15.09
C PHE A 10 -5.36 4.56 15.99
N GLY A 11 -6.13 3.64 15.42
CA GLY A 11 -6.26 2.31 16.01
C GLY A 11 -4.97 1.51 15.80
N ALA A 12 -4.82 0.35 16.46
CA ALA A 12 -3.81 -0.60 16.04
C ALA A 12 -4.16 -1.06 14.62
N GLY A 13 -3.43 -0.55 13.61
CA GLY A 13 -3.67 -0.90 12.20
C GLY A 13 -3.75 -2.41 12.01
N ASN A 14 -4.55 -2.85 11.03
CA ASN A 14 -4.79 -4.28 10.83
C ASN A 14 -3.61 -4.95 10.11
N LEU A 15 -2.66 -5.49 10.88
CA LEU A 15 -1.51 -6.23 10.36
C LEU A 15 -1.76 -7.74 10.18
N SER A 16 -3.00 -8.22 10.26
CA SER A 16 -3.31 -9.66 10.13
C SER A 16 -3.00 -10.25 8.75
N TRP A 17 -2.71 -9.41 7.75
CA TRP A 17 -2.24 -9.83 6.43
C TRP A 17 -0.76 -10.25 6.41
N LEU A 18 0.01 -9.89 7.43
CA LEU A 18 1.40 -10.36 7.57
C LEU A 18 1.41 -11.84 7.95
N GLY A 19 1.93 -12.68 7.06
CA GLY A 19 2.16 -14.09 7.36
C GLY A 19 3.44 -14.35 8.16
N SER A 20 4.25 -13.31 8.39
CA SER A 20 5.45 -13.34 9.24
C SER A 20 5.90 -11.93 9.62
N LYS A 21 6.79 -11.80 10.60
CA LYS A 21 7.45 -10.53 10.95
C LYS A 21 8.53 -10.09 9.94
N HIS A 22 8.93 -10.97 9.02
CA HIS A 22 10.07 -10.73 8.13
C HIS A 22 9.82 -9.53 7.19
N GLY A 23 10.82 -8.66 7.04
CA GLY A 23 10.80 -7.49 6.16
C GLY A 23 10.15 -6.24 6.76
N VAL A 24 9.44 -6.36 7.90
CA VAL A 24 8.78 -5.23 8.57
C VAL A 24 9.79 -4.16 9.01
N ASP A 25 10.98 -4.58 9.44
CA ASP A 25 12.10 -3.73 9.85
C ASP A 25 12.93 -3.16 8.68
N ALA A 26 12.73 -3.71 7.48
CA ALA A 26 13.44 -3.33 6.26
C ALA A 26 12.51 -2.75 5.19
N ALA A 27 11.32 -2.26 5.58
CA ALA A 27 10.36 -1.69 4.67
C ALA A 27 10.93 -0.46 3.93
N ARG A 28 10.72 -0.42 2.62
CA ARG A 28 11.20 0.65 1.74
C ARG A 28 10.29 1.87 1.84
N THR A 29 10.86 3.05 2.00
CA THR A 29 10.12 4.31 1.90
C THR A 29 9.70 4.57 0.45
N VAL A 30 8.41 4.87 0.23
CA VAL A 30 7.86 5.27 -1.06
C VAL A 30 7.03 6.54 -0.96
N THR A 31 6.84 7.21 -2.09
CA THR A 31 5.92 8.35 -2.22
C THR A 31 4.67 7.88 -2.97
N ILE A 32 3.53 7.79 -2.29
CA ILE A 32 2.24 7.46 -2.86
C ILE A 32 1.67 8.69 -3.58
N SER A 33 1.30 8.52 -4.85
CA SER A 33 0.66 9.55 -5.65
C SER A 33 -0.78 9.78 -5.18
N ARG A 34 -1.06 10.96 -4.60
CA ARG A 34 -2.40 11.32 -4.13
C ARG A 34 -3.41 11.35 -5.28
N SER A 35 -2.99 11.83 -6.44
CA SER A 35 -3.82 11.94 -7.65
C SER A 35 -4.24 10.60 -8.22
N ALA A 36 -3.53 9.51 -7.92
CA ALA A 36 -3.91 8.16 -8.33
C ALA A 36 -4.95 7.51 -7.39
N LEU A 37 -5.29 8.15 -6.25
CA LEU A 37 -6.19 7.59 -5.25
C LEU A 37 -7.61 8.11 -5.41
N THR A 38 -8.55 7.20 -5.67
CA THR A 38 -10.00 7.44 -5.61
C THR A 38 -10.55 7.21 -4.19
N GLU A 39 -11.28 8.19 -3.63
CA GLU A 39 -11.83 8.13 -2.26
C GLU A 39 -12.77 6.96 -2.05
N ALA A 40 -13.76 6.79 -2.93
CA ALA A 40 -14.75 5.72 -2.84
C ALA A 40 -14.14 4.31 -2.89
N THR A 41 -12.95 4.16 -3.48
CA THR A 41 -12.32 2.86 -3.73
C THR A 41 -11.22 2.55 -2.71
N HIS A 42 -10.31 3.48 -2.48
CA HIS A 42 -9.05 3.19 -1.78
C HIS A 42 -9.05 3.69 -0.33
N TYR A 43 -9.79 4.76 -0.03
CA TYR A 43 -9.79 5.38 1.30
C TYR A 43 -11.18 5.91 1.71
N PRO A 44 -12.26 5.12 1.64
CA PRO A 44 -13.61 5.60 1.96
C PRO A 44 -13.77 6.04 3.42
N LYS A 45 -12.83 5.63 4.29
CA LYS A 45 -12.76 6.00 5.71
C LYS A 45 -11.78 7.16 5.98
N GLY A 46 -11.27 7.82 4.94
CA GLY A 46 -10.29 8.91 5.05
C GLY A 46 -8.84 8.46 5.23
N TYR A 47 -8.56 7.16 5.17
CA TYR A 47 -7.20 6.60 5.23
C TYR A 47 -7.04 5.41 4.28
N LEU A 48 -5.82 5.23 3.79
CA LEU A 48 -5.37 4.03 3.09
C LEU A 48 -5.05 2.93 4.12
N PRO A 49 -5.70 1.76 4.06
CA PRO A 49 -5.44 0.69 5.01
C PRO A 49 -4.09 0.02 4.75
N SER A 50 -3.42 -0.42 5.81
CA SER A 50 -2.29 -1.35 5.74
C SER A 50 -2.67 -2.62 4.99
N GLY A 51 -1.71 -3.18 4.27
CA GLY A 51 -1.93 -4.25 3.31
C GLY A 51 -2.47 -3.75 1.96
N THR A 52 -2.65 -2.45 1.73
CA THR A 52 -3.02 -1.96 0.40
C THR A 52 -1.93 -2.35 -0.61
N PRO A 53 -2.29 -3.06 -1.70
CA PRO A 53 -1.33 -3.43 -2.73
C PRO A 53 -0.99 -2.20 -3.60
N LEU A 54 0.30 -1.97 -3.81
CA LEU A 54 0.80 -0.82 -4.55
C LEU A 54 1.72 -1.29 -5.70
N ALA A 55 1.62 -0.60 -6.82
CA ALA A 55 2.55 -0.65 -7.94
C ALA A 55 3.47 0.57 -7.92
N LEU A 56 4.60 0.51 -8.62
CA LEU A 56 5.48 1.67 -8.82
C LEU A 56 5.46 2.08 -10.29
N VAL A 57 5.02 3.30 -10.55
CA VAL A 57 4.98 3.91 -11.88
C VAL A 57 5.69 5.25 -11.79
N ASP A 58 6.71 5.45 -12.65
CA ASP A 58 7.52 6.68 -12.70
C ASP A 58 8.05 7.14 -11.33
N GLY A 59 8.46 6.17 -10.50
CA GLY A 59 9.02 6.43 -9.17
C GLY A 59 8.00 6.78 -8.08
N LYS A 60 6.70 6.77 -8.38
CA LYS A 60 5.62 6.95 -7.40
C LYS A 60 4.83 5.67 -7.19
N ALA A 61 4.38 5.47 -5.95
CA ALA A 61 3.48 4.39 -5.62
C ALA A 61 2.04 4.75 -6.00
N VAL A 62 1.39 3.85 -6.71
CA VAL A 62 0.00 3.96 -7.15
C VAL A 62 -0.75 2.67 -6.77
N PRO A 63 -2.09 2.68 -6.67
CA PRO A 63 -2.84 1.44 -6.45
C PRO A 63 -2.50 0.39 -7.51
N PHE A 64 -2.22 -0.83 -7.04
CA PHE A 64 -2.03 -1.97 -7.93
C PHE A 64 -3.34 -2.28 -8.68
N ASN A 65 -3.22 -2.55 -9.98
CA ASN A 65 -4.31 -2.93 -10.84
C ASN A 65 -3.90 -4.12 -11.72
N ALA A 66 -4.35 -5.33 -11.37
CA ALA A 66 -3.97 -6.56 -12.06
C ALA A 66 -4.33 -6.60 -13.56
N VAL A 67 -5.33 -5.83 -13.98
CA VAL A 67 -5.75 -5.72 -15.40
C VAL A 67 -5.26 -4.43 -16.06
N GLY A 68 -4.42 -3.67 -15.35
CA GLY A 68 -3.83 -2.44 -15.83
C GLY A 68 -2.71 -2.67 -16.85
N THR A 69 -2.12 -1.57 -17.28
CA THR A 69 -0.92 -1.53 -18.12
C THR A 69 0.00 -0.43 -17.62
N GLY A 70 1.21 -0.34 -18.20
CA GLY A 70 2.15 0.74 -17.90
C GLY A 70 2.79 0.63 -16.51
N GLY A 71 2.84 -0.58 -15.93
CA GLY A 71 3.45 -0.87 -14.65
C GLY A 71 2.46 -0.94 -13.48
N THR A 72 1.21 -0.51 -13.66
CA THR A 72 0.15 -0.62 -12.62
C THR A 72 -0.21 -2.08 -12.31
N GLU A 73 0.03 -2.97 -13.27
CA GLU A 73 -0.15 -4.43 -13.22
C GLU A 73 1.02 -5.18 -12.56
N VAL A 74 2.08 -4.48 -12.17
CA VAL A 74 3.24 -5.07 -11.48
C VAL A 74 3.19 -4.70 -10.00
N LEU A 75 2.91 -5.70 -9.16
CA LEU A 75 2.86 -5.51 -7.72
C LEU A 75 4.26 -5.21 -7.16
N ALA A 76 4.44 -3.99 -6.65
CA ALA A 76 5.68 -3.55 -6.03
C ALA A 76 5.75 -3.86 -4.53
N GLY A 77 4.60 -3.96 -3.86
CA GLY A 77 4.53 -4.35 -2.46
C GLY A 77 3.22 -3.97 -1.79
N PHE A 78 3.23 -4.02 -0.46
CA PHE A 78 2.06 -3.75 0.38
C PHE A 78 2.36 -2.62 1.35
N LEU A 79 1.42 -1.70 1.51
CA LEU A 79 1.52 -0.61 2.48
C LEU A 79 1.64 -1.18 3.90
N LEU A 80 2.71 -0.87 4.63
CA LEU A 80 2.96 -1.50 5.92
C LEU A 80 2.06 -0.92 7.04
N THR A 81 1.80 0.38 7.03
CA THR A 81 1.00 1.05 8.06
C THR A 81 -0.10 1.91 7.43
N ASP A 82 -1.24 2.02 8.11
CA ASP A 82 -2.35 2.86 7.66
C ASP A 82 -1.85 4.30 7.42
N GLN A 83 -2.29 4.93 6.32
CA GLN A 83 -1.89 6.29 5.95
C GLN A 83 -3.10 7.20 5.82
N GLN A 84 -3.16 8.26 6.60
CA GLN A 84 -4.24 9.23 6.47
C GLN A 84 -4.16 9.98 5.13
N VAL A 85 -5.30 10.03 4.45
CA VAL A 85 -5.47 10.69 3.16
C VAL A 85 -6.27 11.97 3.38
N ALA A 86 -5.57 13.08 3.63
CA ALA A 86 -6.22 14.37 3.87
C ALA A 86 -6.92 14.90 2.62
N LYS A 87 -8.08 15.54 2.81
CA LYS A 87 -8.77 16.29 1.75
C LYS A 87 -7.92 17.51 1.39
N GLY A 88 -7.60 17.67 0.10
CA GLY A 88 -6.70 18.72 -0.38
C GLY A 88 -5.22 18.51 -0.06
N GLY A 89 -4.85 17.38 0.56
CA GLY A 89 -3.46 17.03 0.85
C GLY A 89 -2.67 16.64 -0.41
N GLY A 90 -1.34 16.67 -0.30
CA GLY A 90 -0.42 16.26 -1.36
C GLY A 90 -0.08 14.77 -1.35
N ASP A 91 0.95 14.39 -2.12
CA ASP A 91 1.51 13.04 -2.10
C ASP A 91 1.98 12.62 -0.69
N ILE A 92 1.83 11.33 -0.40
CA ILE A 92 1.95 10.74 0.93
C ILE A 92 3.23 9.88 0.98
N VAL A 93 4.10 10.11 1.95
CA VAL A 93 5.28 9.26 2.16
C VAL A 93 4.95 8.16 3.15
N ALA A 94 5.24 6.92 2.78
CA ALA A 94 4.82 5.74 3.54
C ALA A 94 5.81 4.57 3.44
N PRO A 95 5.83 3.67 4.44
CA PRO A 95 6.60 2.44 4.38
C PRO A 95 5.90 1.37 3.52
N LEU A 96 6.63 0.80 2.57
CA LEU A 96 6.19 -0.29 1.71
C LEU A 96 6.96 -1.56 2.06
N LEU A 97 6.22 -2.64 2.37
CA LEU A 97 6.80 -3.97 2.44
C LEU A 97 6.96 -4.50 1.01
N ASP A 98 8.20 -4.71 0.57
CA ASP A 98 8.55 -5.22 -0.77
C ASP A 98 9.02 -6.69 -0.76
N HIS A 99 9.12 -7.31 0.41
CA HIS A 99 9.40 -8.74 0.55
C HIS A 99 8.79 -9.34 1.83
N GLY A 100 8.52 -10.64 1.82
CA GLY A 100 8.04 -11.38 2.99
C GLY A 100 6.91 -12.36 2.69
N ARG A 101 6.12 -12.71 3.72
CA ARG A 101 4.97 -13.61 3.58
C ARG A 101 3.67 -12.84 3.77
N VAL A 102 2.71 -13.06 2.86
CA VAL A 102 1.45 -12.32 2.81
C VAL A 102 0.27 -13.27 2.75
N ILE A 103 -0.68 -13.07 3.68
CA ILE A 103 -1.95 -13.81 3.74
C ILE A 103 -2.97 -13.11 2.85
N LEU A 104 -3.22 -13.65 1.65
CA LEU A 104 -4.02 -12.98 0.62
C LEU A 104 -5.46 -12.72 1.08
N SER A 105 -6.04 -13.66 1.83
CA SER A 105 -7.43 -13.57 2.34
C SER A 105 -7.65 -12.47 3.39
N LYS A 106 -6.58 -11.86 3.90
CA LYS A 106 -6.63 -10.81 4.93
C LYS A 106 -6.28 -9.42 4.39
N LEU A 107 -5.99 -9.31 3.09
CA LEU A 107 -5.70 -8.02 2.45
C LEU A 107 -6.98 -7.16 2.37
N PRO A 108 -6.85 -5.83 2.45
CA PRO A 108 -7.97 -4.91 2.25
C PRO A 108 -8.44 -4.83 0.79
N ALA A 109 -7.60 -5.24 -0.17
CA ALA A 109 -7.93 -5.36 -1.58
C ALA A 109 -7.38 -6.68 -2.14
N PRO A 110 -8.12 -7.36 -3.04
CA PRO A 110 -7.74 -8.68 -3.52
C PRO A 110 -6.47 -8.65 -4.38
N VAL A 111 -5.59 -9.63 -4.17
CA VAL A 111 -4.43 -9.94 -5.01
C VAL A 111 -4.42 -11.45 -5.25
N THR A 112 -4.15 -11.87 -6.48
CA THR A 112 -4.02 -13.29 -6.83
C THR A 112 -2.62 -13.80 -6.54
N ALA A 113 -2.48 -15.06 -6.13
CA ALA A 113 -1.16 -15.68 -5.91
C ALA A 113 -0.27 -15.71 -7.17
N SER A 114 -0.87 -15.59 -8.37
CA SER A 114 -0.19 -15.52 -9.66
C SER A 114 0.13 -14.09 -10.12
N ALA A 115 -0.04 -13.07 -9.26
CA ALA A 115 0.24 -11.69 -9.64
C ALA A 115 1.71 -11.52 -10.05
N THR A 116 1.96 -10.76 -11.11
CA THR A 116 3.32 -10.35 -11.49
C THR A 116 3.85 -9.41 -10.41
N THR A 117 5.00 -9.73 -9.82
CA THR A 117 5.61 -8.94 -8.74
C THR A 117 6.99 -8.44 -9.12
N SER A 118 7.34 -7.23 -8.66
CA SER A 118 8.74 -6.79 -8.57
C SER A 118 9.33 -7.00 -7.19
N GLY A 119 8.49 -7.19 -6.17
CA GLY A 119 8.88 -7.65 -4.83
C GLY A 119 9.02 -9.17 -4.71
N GLN A 120 9.52 -9.63 -3.57
CA GLN A 120 9.76 -11.06 -3.29
C GLN A 120 8.80 -11.58 -2.22
N PHE A 121 7.72 -12.24 -2.65
CA PHE A 121 6.66 -12.67 -1.73
C PHE A 121 6.40 -14.18 -1.76
N ILE A 122 6.08 -14.71 -0.59
CA ILE A 122 5.38 -15.98 -0.44
C ILE A 122 3.91 -15.66 -0.14
N PHE A 123 3.03 -15.99 -1.08
CA PHE A 123 1.59 -15.83 -0.89
C PHE A 123 0.99 -17.07 -0.23
N VAL A 124 0.19 -16.85 0.81
CA VAL A 124 -0.53 -17.88 1.57
C VAL A 124 -2.00 -17.55 1.74
#